data_AF-A0A9E1VNG6-F1
#
_entry.id   AF-A0A9E1VNG6-F1
#
_cell.length_a   1.000
_cell.length_b   1.000
_cell.length_c   1.000
_cell.angle_alpha   90.00
_cell.angle_beta   90.00
_cell.angle_gamma   90.00
#
_symmetry.space_group_name_H-M   'P 1'
#
loop_
_entity.id
_entity.type
_entity.pdbx_description
1 polymer ?
#
loop_
_entity_poly.entity_id
_entity_poly.type
_entity_poly.pdbx_seq_one_letter_code
_entity_poly.pdbx_strand_id
1 'polypeptide(L)'
;MSKLWRKTLMNSGATLQQTIQNLNESALQIVLIVDSNERLIGTVTDGDIRRGLLTGLSITASVDAVINRSPFIVSPTIERNSVLELMQFNKIHQSPIIDEHGRVVGLHIIDDLMASTTRQNIMVIMAGGVGSRLRPHTDNCPKPMLPVLGKPMLEHIIIRAKKQGIQHFVISTHYLGHMIEDYFGDGNNLGVRVDYLREKTPLGTAGAINLLNPRPTVPFLVTNGDVLTDVNYGELLDFHSKNKAEATMAVRAHEWQHPFGVVETKGINIIGFIEKPISITHINAGIYVLQPSVLEKLSTNSYCDMPTLFFRLKEDGERTIVYPLYEPWQDIGMPDEYEKANGIGKKN
;
A
#
# COMPACT_ATOMS: atom_id res chain seq x y z
N MET A 1 -4.63 19.37 9.90
CA MET A 1 -3.31 19.28 9.23
C MET A 1 -2.34 20.16 10.01
N SER A 2 -1.20 19.61 10.44
CA SER A 2 -0.14 20.42 11.06
C SER A 2 0.31 21.49 10.04
N LYS A 3 0.80 22.66 10.52
CA LYS A 3 1.37 23.72 9.68
C LYS A 3 2.70 23.30 8.99
N LEU A 4 2.91 22.00 8.74
CA LEU A 4 4.13 21.44 8.17
C LEU A 4 4.43 22.03 6.78
N TRP A 5 3.40 22.31 5.98
CA TRP A 5 3.55 22.97 4.68
C TRP A 5 4.21 24.34 4.79
N ARG A 6 4.12 25.05 5.92
CA ARG A 6 4.82 26.34 6.08
C ARG A 6 6.34 26.17 6.05
N LYS A 7 6.86 24.97 6.36
CA LYS A 7 8.28 24.68 6.25
C LYS A 7 8.75 24.65 4.79
N THR A 8 7.86 24.52 3.81
CA THR A 8 8.23 24.53 2.39
C THR A 8 8.30 25.92 1.79
N LEU A 9 7.93 26.96 2.55
CA LEU A 9 8.00 28.35 2.08
C LEU A 9 9.46 28.80 2.03
N MET A 10 9.85 29.38 0.89
CA MET A 10 11.14 30.05 0.73
C MET A 10 10.99 31.33 -0.08
N ASN A 11 11.85 32.31 0.17
CA ASN A 11 11.85 33.56 -0.56
C ASN A 11 12.57 33.44 -1.91
N SER A 12 12.21 34.29 -2.88
CA SER A 12 13.00 34.49 -4.10
C SER A 12 14.45 34.86 -3.76
N GLY A 13 15.41 34.39 -4.56
CA GLY A 13 16.84 34.59 -4.31
C GLY A 13 17.51 33.55 -3.41
N ALA A 14 16.78 32.56 -2.88
CA ALA A 14 17.39 31.39 -2.24
C ALA A 14 18.26 30.59 -3.23
N THR A 15 19.26 29.87 -2.74
CA THR A 15 20.10 29.03 -3.60
C THR A 15 19.49 27.65 -3.85
N LEU A 16 19.93 26.97 -4.91
CA LEU A 16 19.55 25.57 -5.14
C LEU A 16 19.93 24.66 -3.96
N GLN A 17 21.08 24.91 -3.32
CA GLN A 17 21.51 24.17 -2.13
C GLN A 17 20.51 24.32 -0.98
N GLN A 18 20.06 25.54 -0.68
CA GLN A 18 19.04 25.79 0.34
C GLN A 18 17.71 25.11 -0.02
N THR A 19 17.37 25.09 -1.31
CA THR A 19 16.18 24.41 -1.82
C THR A 19 16.23 22.90 -1.61
N ILE A 20 17.36 22.26 -1.95
CA ILE A 20 17.59 20.82 -1.73
C ILE A 20 17.51 20.49 -0.23
N GLN A 21 18.12 21.33 0.61
CA GLN A 21 18.05 21.15 2.06
C GLN A 21 16.61 21.23 2.58
N ASN A 22 15.82 22.18 2.07
CA ASN A 22 14.41 22.31 2.43
C ASN A 22 13.56 21.10 2.03
N LEU A 23 13.74 20.58 0.81
CA LEU A 23 13.07 19.35 0.35
C LEU A 23 13.36 18.16 1.28
N ASN A 24 14.61 18.01 1.69
CA ASN A 24 15.02 16.94 2.59
C ASN A 24 14.46 17.10 4.02
N GLU A 25 14.50 18.32 4.58
CA GLU A 25 14.03 18.60 5.95
C GLU A 25 12.51 18.59 6.08
N SER A 26 11.80 19.07 5.06
CA SER A 26 10.33 19.05 5.05
C SER A 26 9.76 17.68 4.74
N ALA A 27 10.55 16.80 4.10
CA ALA A 27 10.11 15.53 3.51
C ALA A 27 8.96 15.68 2.50
N LEU A 28 8.72 16.91 2.02
CA LEU A 28 7.73 17.24 1.01
C LEU A 28 8.46 17.44 -0.32
N GLN A 29 7.94 16.86 -1.40
CA GLN A 29 8.60 16.87 -2.71
C GLN A 29 8.40 18.20 -3.48
N ILE A 30 8.08 19.27 -2.76
CA ILE A 30 7.79 20.60 -3.31
C ILE A 30 8.22 21.70 -2.35
N VAL A 31 8.82 22.75 -2.93
CA VAL A 31 9.10 24.04 -2.28
C VAL A 31 8.21 25.09 -2.91
N LEU A 32 7.63 25.95 -2.08
CA LEU A 32 6.81 27.08 -2.50
C LEU A 32 7.63 28.36 -2.40
N ILE A 33 7.93 28.96 -3.55
CA ILE A 33 8.68 30.22 -3.60
C ILE A 33 7.69 31.37 -3.46
N VAL A 34 7.91 32.23 -2.47
CA VAL A 34 7.01 33.34 -2.12
C VAL A 34 7.74 34.69 -2.05
N ASP A 35 6.96 35.76 -2.12
CA ASP A 35 7.44 37.12 -1.84
C ASP A 35 7.40 37.43 -0.33
N SER A 36 7.78 38.66 0.03
CA SER A 36 7.76 39.14 1.43
C SER A 36 6.35 39.20 2.07
N ASN A 37 5.29 39.07 1.28
CA ASN A 37 3.89 39.05 1.71
C ASN A 37 3.28 37.63 1.65
N GLU A 38 4.10 36.58 1.55
CA GLU A 38 3.70 35.17 1.35
C GLU A 38 2.88 34.93 0.06
N ARG A 39 3.00 35.80 -0.96
CA ARG A 39 2.37 35.57 -2.27
C ARG A 39 3.18 34.57 -3.08
N LEU A 40 2.50 33.61 -3.72
CA LEU A 40 3.17 32.58 -4.51
C LEU A 40 3.81 33.18 -5.77
N ILE A 41 5.13 33.03 -5.90
CA ILE A 41 5.90 33.34 -7.11
C ILE A 41 5.98 32.09 -8.01
N GLY A 42 6.06 30.90 -7.41
CA GLY A 42 6.10 29.64 -8.14
C GLY A 42 6.48 28.47 -7.25
N THR A 43 6.71 27.30 -7.86
CA THR A 43 7.07 26.07 -7.14
C THR A 43 8.36 25.47 -7.69
N VAL A 44 9.05 24.71 -6.85
CA VAL A 44 10.25 23.95 -7.24
C VAL A 44 10.16 22.53 -6.70
N THR A 45 10.48 21.57 -7.55
CA THR A 45 10.55 20.14 -7.23
C THR A 45 11.95 19.59 -7.49
N ASP A 46 12.25 18.37 -7.03
CA ASP A 46 13.49 17.66 -7.39
C ASP A 46 13.70 17.59 -8.91
N GLY A 47 12.61 17.47 -9.68
CA GLY A 47 12.66 17.44 -11.15
C GLY A 47 13.18 18.75 -11.76
N ASP A 48 12.78 19.90 -11.20
CA ASP A 48 13.22 21.23 -11.64
C ASP A 48 14.71 21.44 -11.34
N ILE A 49 15.12 21.10 -10.12
CA ILE A 49 16.51 21.20 -9.68
C ILE A 49 17.40 20.31 -10.54
N ARG A 50 17.00 19.03 -10.71
CA ARG A 50 17.74 18.06 -11.54
C ARG A 50 17.90 18.55 -12.98
N ARG A 51 16.84 19.11 -13.59
CA ARG A 51 16.93 19.70 -14.93
C ARG A 51 17.91 20.88 -14.96
N GLY A 52 17.85 21.77 -13.98
CA GLY A 52 18.77 22.90 -13.84
C GLY A 52 20.24 22.48 -13.75
N LEU A 53 20.54 21.50 -12.90
CA LEU A 53 21.90 20.96 -12.74
C LEU A 53 22.40 20.31 -14.05
N LEU A 54 21.54 19.58 -14.78
CA LEU A 54 21.89 18.99 -16.08
C LEU A 54 22.21 20.04 -17.16
N THR A 55 21.66 21.26 -17.02
CA THR A 55 21.98 22.40 -17.90
C THR A 55 23.23 23.19 -17.47
N GLY A 56 23.93 22.74 -16.43
CA GLY A 56 25.18 23.35 -15.96
C GLY A 56 25.03 24.36 -14.82
N LEU A 57 23.84 24.46 -14.18
CA LEU A 57 23.70 25.28 -12.98
C LEU A 57 24.50 24.70 -11.81
N SER A 58 25.14 25.58 -11.04
CA SER A 58 25.79 25.24 -9.77
C SER A 58 24.75 25.14 -8.65
N ILE A 59 25.04 24.37 -7.59
CA ILE A 59 24.22 24.34 -6.37
C ILE A 59 24.10 25.71 -5.68
N THR A 60 25.03 26.62 -5.96
CA THR A 60 25.02 27.99 -5.45
C THR A 60 24.19 28.95 -6.29
N ALA A 61 23.67 28.51 -7.45
CA ALA A 61 22.83 29.34 -8.30
C ALA A 61 21.50 29.69 -7.62
N SER A 62 20.90 30.81 -8.03
CA SER A 62 19.57 31.20 -7.56
C SER A 62 18.51 30.19 -8.02
N VAL A 63 17.57 29.92 -7.12
CA VAL A 63 16.35 29.13 -7.38
C VAL A 63 15.47 29.75 -8.48
N ASP A 64 15.60 31.06 -8.72
CA ASP A 64 14.86 31.76 -9.77
C ASP A 64 15.15 31.22 -11.19
N ALA A 65 16.27 30.52 -11.37
CA ALA A 65 16.65 29.90 -12.63
C ALA A 65 15.86 28.60 -12.94
N VAL A 66 15.25 27.98 -11.93
CA VAL A 66 14.54 26.69 -12.08
C VAL A 66 13.07 26.74 -11.67
N ILE A 67 12.58 27.91 -11.24
CA ILE A 67 11.22 28.06 -10.71
C ILE A 67 10.15 27.80 -11.78
N ASN A 68 9.18 26.95 -11.45
CA ASN A 68 7.95 26.84 -12.22
C ASN A 68 7.00 27.97 -11.82
N ARG A 69 6.87 28.99 -12.67
CA ARG A 69 6.03 30.19 -12.44
C ARG A 69 4.55 30.00 -12.76
N SER A 70 4.18 28.87 -13.37
CA SER A 70 2.78 28.54 -13.66
C SER A 70 2.41 27.19 -13.05
N PRO A 71 2.53 27.04 -11.71
CA PRO A 71 2.13 25.80 -11.05
C PRO A 71 0.61 25.64 -11.07
N PHE A 72 0.15 24.40 -10.96
CA PHE A 72 -1.26 24.14 -10.74
C PHE A 72 -1.65 24.50 -9.30
N ILE A 73 -2.52 25.49 -9.17
CA ILE A 73 -3.00 26.03 -7.89
C ILE A 73 -4.49 25.79 -7.73
N VAL A 74 -4.94 25.80 -6.48
CA VAL A 74 -6.37 25.66 -6.14
C VAL A 74 -6.80 26.71 -5.14
N SER A 75 -8.05 27.16 -5.25
CA SER A 75 -8.66 28.09 -4.29
C SER A 75 -9.09 27.34 -3.01
N PRO A 76 -9.05 27.97 -1.83
CA PRO A 76 -9.58 27.39 -0.58
C PRO A 76 -11.08 27.09 -0.64
N THR A 77 -11.81 27.63 -1.62
CA THR A 77 -13.25 27.43 -1.80
C THR A 77 -13.62 26.18 -2.58
N ILE A 78 -12.66 25.53 -3.25
CA ILE A 78 -12.94 24.33 -4.05
C ILE A 78 -13.17 23.14 -3.12
N GLU A 79 -14.22 22.37 -3.38
CA GLU A 79 -14.51 21.15 -2.63
C GLU A 79 -13.39 20.11 -2.79
N ARG A 80 -13.10 19.40 -1.69
CA ARG A 80 -12.02 18.40 -1.62
C ARG A 80 -12.04 17.38 -2.77
N ASN A 81 -13.22 16.86 -3.11
CA ASN A 81 -13.37 15.84 -4.15
C ASN A 81 -13.01 16.41 -5.53
N SER A 82 -13.43 17.63 -5.84
CA SER A 82 -13.06 18.32 -7.07
C SER A 82 -11.56 18.61 -7.14
N VAL A 83 -10.93 18.96 -6.01
CA VAL A 83 -9.46 19.10 -5.95
C VAL A 83 -8.78 17.78 -6.28
N LEU A 84 -9.23 16.67 -5.70
CA LEU A 84 -8.68 15.34 -5.95
C LEU A 84 -8.80 14.96 -7.43
N GLU A 85 -9.98 15.14 -8.04
CA GLU A 85 -10.23 14.87 -9.46
C GLU A 85 -9.31 15.70 -10.36
N LEU A 86 -9.18 17.00 -10.08
CA LEU A 86 -8.30 17.89 -10.85
C LEU A 86 -6.83 17.48 -10.71
N MET A 87 -6.38 17.12 -9.51
CA MET A 87 -5.01 16.67 -9.27
C MET A 87 -4.73 15.35 -10.00
N GLN A 88 -5.67 14.40 -9.99
CA GLN A 88 -5.55 13.15 -10.75
C GLN A 88 -5.51 13.39 -12.26
N PHE A 89 -6.43 14.20 -12.78
CA PHE A 89 -6.51 14.52 -14.21
C PHE A 89 -5.22 15.16 -14.74
N ASN A 90 -4.64 16.07 -13.95
CA ASN A 90 -3.40 16.75 -14.32
C ASN A 90 -2.12 15.98 -13.93
N LYS A 91 -2.24 14.81 -13.26
CA LYS A 91 -1.13 14.00 -12.72
C LYS A 91 -0.21 14.79 -11.77
N ILE A 92 -0.83 15.52 -10.84
CA ILE A 92 -0.15 16.42 -9.91
C ILE A 92 -0.27 15.87 -8.50
N HIS A 93 0.88 15.68 -7.82
CA HIS A 93 0.93 15.11 -6.48
C HIS A 93 0.80 16.15 -5.36
N GLN A 94 1.19 17.41 -5.61
CA GLN A 94 0.99 18.51 -4.66
C GLN A 94 0.45 19.75 -5.36
N SER A 95 -0.49 20.46 -4.73
CA SER A 95 -1.05 21.71 -5.25
C SER A 95 -1.15 22.78 -4.15
N PRO A 96 -0.55 23.97 -4.34
CA PRO A 96 -0.67 25.08 -3.40
C PRO A 96 -2.12 25.59 -3.32
N ILE A 97 -2.57 25.91 -2.10
CA ILE A 97 -3.86 26.54 -1.86
C ILE A 97 -3.64 28.05 -1.75
N ILE A 98 -4.25 28.81 -2.65
CA ILE A 98 -4.03 30.25 -2.81
C ILE A 98 -5.30 31.03 -2.53
N ASP A 99 -5.21 32.04 -1.65
CA ASP A 99 -6.33 32.95 -1.39
C ASP A 99 -6.58 33.97 -2.51
N GLU A 100 -7.64 34.76 -2.37
CA GLU A 100 -8.04 35.81 -3.33
C GLU A 100 -6.98 36.91 -3.53
N HIS A 101 -5.99 37.01 -2.63
CA HIS A 101 -4.90 37.97 -2.68
C HIS A 101 -3.58 37.36 -3.19
N GLY A 102 -3.60 36.12 -3.66
CA GLY A 102 -2.43 35.40 -4.19
C GLY A 102 -1.53 34.79 -3.11
N ARG A 103 -1.96 34.76 -1.84
CA ARG A 103 -1.15 34.26 -0.73
C ARG A 103 -1.33 32.76 -0.54
N VAL A 104 -0.24 32.09 -0.18
CA VAL A 104 -0.29 30.66 0.16
C VAL A 104 -0.96 30.49 1.52
N VAL A 105 -2.10 29.82 1.53
CA VAL A 105 -2.84 29.50 2.77
C VAL A 105 -2.82 28.00 3.11
N GLY A 106 -2.29 27.17 2.20
CA GLY A 106 -2.14 25.74 2.43
C GLY A 106 -1.47 25.02 1.27
N LEU A 107 -1.39 23.69 1.42
CA LEU A 107 -0.86 22.77 0.41
C LEU A 107 -1.72 21.51 0.44
N HIS A 108 -2.26 21.11 -0.70
CA HIS A 108 -2.86 19.80 -0.89
C HIS A 108 -1.80 18.80 -1.35
N ILE A 109 -1.83 17.62 -0.75
CA ILE A 109 -1.03 16.46 -1.14
C ILE A 109 -2.02 15.37 -1.54
N ILE A 110 -1.82 14.76 -2.72
CA ILE A 110 -2.77 13.81 -3.29
C ILE A 110 -3.01 12.62 -2.35
N ASP A 111 -1.94 12.12 -1.71
CA ASP A 111 -2.02 11.02 -0.76
C ASP A 111 -2.86 11.40 0.47
N ASP A 112 -2.72 12.62 0.99
CA ASP A 112 -3.54 13.11 2.10
C ASP A 112 -5.00 13.31 1.67
N LEU A 113 -5.22 13.77 0.44
CA LEU A 113 -6.55 13.91 -0.14
C LEU A 113 -7.27 12.56 -0.22
N MET A 114 -6.58 11.53 -0.68
CA MET A 114 -7.05 10.15 -0.76
C MET A 114 -7.19 9.50 0.62
N ALA A 115 -6.34 9.84 1.59
CA ALA A 115 -6.39 9.29 2.95
C ALA A 115 -7.64 9.71 3.75
N SER A 116 -8.34 10.76 3.32
CA SER A 116 -9.48 11.34 4.07
C SER A 116 -10.84 10.86 3.61
N THR A 117 -10.94 10.03 2.56
CA THR A 117 -12.18 9.30 2.29
C THR A 117 -12.18 8.06 3.15
N THR A 118 -12.79 8.16 4.34
CA THR A 118 -13.09 6.99 5.17
C THR A 118 -13.88 6.00 4.35
N ARG A 119 -13.37 4.77 4.21
CA ARG A 119 -14.04 3.68 3.51
C ARG A 119 -14.88 2.90 4.51
N GLN A 120 -16.08 2.50 4.08
CA GLN A 120 -16.96 1.64 4.88
C GLN A 120 -16.48 0.18 4.90
N ASN A 121 -15.57 -0.17 3.99
CA ASN A 121 -15.01 -1.50 3.85
C ASN A 121 -14.16 -1.86 5.06
N ILE A 122 -14.43 -3.03 5.64
CA ILE A 122 -13.57 -3.60 6.69
C ILE A 122 -12.39 -4.34 6.05
N MET A 123 -11.34 -4.54 6.84
CA MET A 123 -10.20 -5.38 6.46
C MET A 123 -9.99 -6.49 7.46
N VAL A 124 -10.09 -7.73 6.99
CA VAL A 124 -9.81 -8.93 7.78
C VAL A 124 -8.34 -9.30 7.62
N ILE A 125 -7.62 -9.47 8.73
CA ILE A 125 -6.21 -9.87 8.72
C ILE A 125 -6.08 -11.26 9.33
N MET A 126 -5.55 -12.19 8.54
CA MET A 126 -5.36 -13.58 8.94
C MET A 126 -4.10 -13.72 9.79
N ALA A 127 -4.27 -13.84 11.11
CA ALA A 127 -3.18 -13.89 12.09
C ALA A 127 -3.19 -15.15 12.98
N GLY A 128 -3.96 -16.18 12.61
CA GLY A 128 -4.09 -17.41 13.40
C GLY A 128 -2.99 -18.47 13.19
N GLY A 129 -2.08 -18.28 12.23
CA GLY A 129 -1.07 -19.27 11.87
C GLY A 129 0.02 -19.44 12.94
N VAL A 130 0.49 -20.68 13.13
CA VAL A 130 1.57 -21.02 14.09
C VAL A 130 2.93 -20.46 13.65
N GLY A 131 3.16 -20.28 12.35
CA GLY A 131 4.42 -19.75 11.84
C GLY A 131 5.63 -20.67 12.07
N SER A 132 5.42 -22.00 12.04
CA SER A 132 6.42 -23.00 12.41
C SER A 132 7.71 -22.98 11.57
N ARG A 133 7.68 -22.42 10.37
CA ARG A 133 8.86 -22.26 9.49
C ARG A 133 9.84 -21.17 9.95
N LEU A 134 9.37 -20.25 10.80
CA LEU A 134 10.16 -19.15 11.37
C LEU A 134 10.69 -19.45 12.77
N ARG A 135 10.61 -20.69 13.23
CA ARG A 135 11.23 -21.07 14.50
C ARG A 135 12.75 -20.84 14.43
N PRO A 136 13.37 -20.35 15.52
CA PRO A 136 12.80 -20.21 16.88
C PRO A 136 12.06 -18.88 17.13
N HIS A 137 12.03 -17.94 16.18
CA HIS A 137 11.40 -16.62 16.40
C HIS A 137 9.92 -16.72 16.80
N THR A 138 9.23 -17.75 16.32
CA THR A 138 7.80 -17.95 16.56
C THR A 138 7.45 -18.83 17.76
N ASP A 139 8.43 -19.28 18.56
CA ASP A 139 8.15 -20.16 19.70
C ASP A 139 7.38 -19.46 20.84
N ASN A 140 7.67 -18.17 21.05
CA ASN A 140 7.06 -17.35 22.11
C ASN A 140 6.46 -16.04 21.59
N CYS A 141 6.30 -15.92 20.27
CA CYS A 141 5.75 -14.74 19.62
C CYS A 141 4.96 -15.17 18.38
N PRO A 142 3.67 -14.82 18.22
CA PRO A 142 2.96 -15.17 17.01
C PRO A 142 3.60 -14.45 15.82
N LYS A 143 3.66 -15.14 14.67
CA LYS A 143 4.33 -14.63 13.46
C LYS A 143 3.97 -13.16 13.14
N PRO A 144 2.70 -12.74 13.09
CA PRO A 144 2.33 -11.35 12.78
C PRO A 144 2.85 -10.29 13.77
N MET A 145 3.27 -10.71 14.96
CA MET A 145 3.83 -9.85 16.01
C MET A 145 5.36 -9.73 15.95
N LEU A 146 6.03 -10.49 15.09
CA LEU A 146 7.48 -10.35 14.92
C LEU A 146 7.82 -8.93 14.44
N PRO A 147 8.82 -8.28 15.04
CA PRO A 147 9.18 -6.91 14.71
C PRO A 147 9.89 -6.83 13.36
N VAL A 148 9.41 -5.94 12.51
CA VAL A 148 10.09 -5.48 11.30
C VAL A 148 10.31 -3.98 11.45
N LEU A 149 11.56 -3.52 11.34
CA LEU A 149 11.91 -2.09 11.51
C LEU A 149 11.35 -1.47 12.81
N GLY A 150 11.38 -2.24 13.90
CA GLY A 150 10.98 -1.78 15.24
C GLY A 150 9.49 -1.86 15.56
N LYS A 151 8.64 -2.36 14.65
CA LYS A 151 7.19 -2.52 14.86
C LYS A 151 6.69 -3.90 14.41
N PRO A 152 5.64 -4.47 15.03
CA PRO A 152 5.00 -5.68 14.54
C PRO A 152 4.62 -5.61 13.05
N MET A 153 4.78 -6.70 12.30
CA MET A 153 4.30 -6.79 10.91
C MET A 153 2.83 -6.38 10.79
N LEU A 154 2.01 -6.84 11.73
CA LEU A 154 0.59 -6.51 11.78
C LEU A 154 0.30 -5.01 11.95
N GLU A 155 1.14 -4.29 12.70
CA GLU A 155 1.00 -2.84 12.87
C GLU A 155 1.29 -2.10 11.56
N HIS A 156 2.28 -2.54 10.79
CA HIS A 156 2.58 -1.97 9.47
C HIS A 156 1.40 -2.09 8.51
N ILE A 157 0.74 -3.26 8.48
CA ILE A 157 -0.45 -3.52 7.66
C ILE A 157 -1.58 -2.54 8.05
N ILE A 158 -1.88 -2.43 9.35
CA ILE A 158 -2.94 -1.54 9.86
C ILE A 158 -2.64 -0.08 9.55
N ILE A 159 -1.42 0.40 9.82
CA ILE A 159 -1.03 1.80 9.55
C ILE A 159 -1.15 2.12 8.06
N ARG A 160 -0.75 1.20 7.18
CA ARG A 160 -0.86 1.41 5.74
C ARG A 160 -2.31 1.49 5.29
N ALA A 161 -3.12 0.50 5.65
CA ALA A 161 -4.53 0.46 5.31
C ALA A 161 -5.30 1.67 5.87
N LYS A 162 -4.96 2.12 7.09
CA LYS A 162 -5.48 3.34 7.70
C LYS A 162 -5.22 4.58 6.86
N LYS A 163 -4.00 4.73 6.33
CA LYS A 163 -3.65 5.85 5.43
C LYS A 163 -4.45 5.84 4.13
N GLN A 164 -5.12 4.73 3.79
CA GLN A 164 -5.97 4.61 2.60
C GLN A 164 -7.48 4.61 2.94
N GLY A 165 -7.82 5.06 4.16
CA GLY A 165 -9.20 5.28 4.58
C GLY A 165 -9.86 4.09 5.29
N ILE A 166 -9.19 2.95 5.45
CA ILE A 166 -9.74 1.78 6.15
C ILE A 166 -9.61 2.01 7.65
N GLN A 167 -10.75 2.08 8.36
CA GLN A 167 -10.78 2.39 9.80
C GLN A 167 -11.18 1.20 10.66
N HIS A 168 -11.71 0.13 10.07
CA HIS A 168 -12.23 -1.03 10.80
C HIS A 168 -11.51 -2.30 10.37
N PHE A 169 -10.81 -2.90 11.31
CA PHE A 169 -10.01 -4.10 11.15
C PHE A 169 -10.62 -5.24 11.95
N VAL A 170 -10.54 -6.44 11.39
CA VAL A 170 -10.93 -7.68 12.08
C VAL A 170 -9.75 -8.63 12.02
N ILE A 171 -9.22 -9.04 13.17
CA ILE A 171 -8.01 -9.86 13.22
C ILE A 171 -8.38 -11.29 13.61
N SER A 172 -8.05 -12.26 12.76
CA SER A 172 -8.24 -13.68 13.08
C SER A 172 -7.12 -14.17 13.98
N THR A 173 -7.44 -14.67 15.17
CA THR A 173 -6.47 -15.10 16.18
C THR A 173 -6.65 -16.56 16.55
N HIS A 174 -5.53 -17.25 16.79
CA HIS A 174 -5.50 -18.63 17.30
C HIS A 174 -4.26 -18.83 18.17
N TYR A 175 -3.14 -19.24 17.58
CA TYR A 175 -1.88 -19.46 18.29
C TYR A 175 -1.36 -18.16 18.91
N LEU A 176 -1.14 -18.16 20.22
CA LEU A 176 -0.71 -16.98 21.01
C LEU A 176 -1.57 -15.73 20.78
N GLY A 177 -2.86 -15.89 20.47
CA GLY A 177 -3.77 -14.80 20.11
C GLY A 177 -3.88 -13.69 21.18
N HIS A 178 -3.73 -14.04 22.45
CA HIS A 178 -3.74 -13.06 23.56
C HIS A 178 -2.68 -11.97 23.39
N MET A 179 -1.49 -12.28 22.85
CA MET A 179 -0.44 -11.26 22.63
C MET A 179 -0.84 -10.22 21.58
N ILE A 180 -1.64 -10.63 20.59
CA ILE A 180 -2.18 -9.72 19.58
C ILE A 180 -3.26 -8.84 20.23
N GLU A 181 -4.17 -9.44 20.99
CA GLU A 181 -5.24 -8.73 21.68
C GLU A 181 -4.70 -7.72 22.71
N ASP A 182 -3.68 -8.09 23.48
CA ASP A 182 -3.04 -7.24 24.48
C ASP A 182 -2.33 -6.04 23.83
N TYR A 183 -1.71 -6.23 22.66
CA TYR A 183 -0.99 -5.17 21.97
C TYR A 183 -1.92 -4.17 21.27
N PHE A 184 -2.91 -4.67 20.53
CA PHE A 184 -3.79 -3.83 19.70
C PHE A 184 -5.03 -3.34 20.46
N GLY A 185 -5.49 -4.04 21.49
CA GLY A 185 -6.69 -3.69 22.25
C GLY A 185 -7.89 -3.52 21.31
N ASP A 186 -8.64 -2.43 21.46
CA ASP A 186 -9.73 -2.05 20.57
C ASP A 186 -9.27 -1.21 19.35
N GLY A 187 -7.96 -0.97 19.20
CA GLY A 187 -7.38 -0.16 18.13
C GLY A 187 -7.26 1.34 18.43
N ASN A 188 -7.75 1.83 19.58
CA ASN A 188 -7.78 3.26 19.89
C ASN A 188 -6.39 3.92 19.89
N ASN A 189 -5.35 3.21 20.35
CA ASN A 189 -3.97 3.69 20.31
C ASN A 189 -3.46 3.97 18.89
N LEU A 190 -4.02 3.27 17.90
CA LEU A 190 -3.73 3.45 16.48
C LEU A 190 -4.78 4.33 15.79
N GLY A 191 -5.80 4.83 16.51
CA GLY A 191 -6.90 5.62 15.97
C GLY A 191 -7.71 4.88 14.90
N VAL A 192 -7.96 3.60 15.12
CA VAL A 192 -8.78 2.71 14.29
C VAL A 192 -9.65 1.84 15.20
N ARG A 193 -10.59 1.10 14.65
CA ARG A 193 -11.35 0.07 15.36
C ARG A 193 -10.78 -1.31 15.03
N VAL A 194 -10.52 -2.12 16.04
CA VAL A 194 -10.08 -3.52 15.90
C VAL A 194 -11.08 -4.44 16.62
N ASP A 195 -11.61 -5.42 15.88
CA ASP A 195 -12.36 -6.55 16.41
C ASP A 195 -11.57 -7.87 16.18
N TYR A 196 -11.93 -8.94 16.88
CA TYR A 196 -11.18 -10.22 16.84
C TYR A 196 -12.06 -11.41 16.49
N LEU A 197 -11.59 -12.26 15.57
CA LEU A 197 -12.16 -13.57 15.27
C LEU A 197 -11.31 -14.65 15.94
N ARG A 198 -11.79 -15.17 17.08
CA ARG A 198 -11.07 -16.17 17.85
C ARG A 198 -11.37 -17.56 17.30
N GLU A 199 -10.41 -18.14 16.60
CA GLU A 199 -10.52 -19.50 16.07
C GLU A 199 -10.22 -20.53 17.18
N LYS A 200 -11.15 -21.46 17.44
CA LYS A 200 -10.91 -22.59 18.35
C LYS A 200 -9.96 -23.63 17.75
N THR A 201 -10.01 -23.77 16.44
CA THR A 201 -9.21 -24.69 15.61
C THR A 201 -8.86 -23.96 14.32
N PRO A 202 -7.73 -24.24 13.67
CA PRO A 202 -7.39 -23.60 12.40
C PRO A 202 -8.45 -23.88 11.33
N LEU A 203 -9.23 -22.88 10.94
CA LEU A 203 -10.28 -22.99 9.91
C LEU A 203 -9.76 -22.68 8.51
N GLY A 204 -8.48 -22.34 8.37
CA GLY A 204 -7.91 -21.90 7.10
C GLY A 204 -8.25 -20.44 6.78
N THR A 205 -7.65 -19.91 5.71
CA THR A 205 -7.72 -18.49 5.37
C THR A 205 -9.12 -18.02 4.97
N ALA A 206 -9.94 -18.91 4.39
CA ALA A 206 -11.32 -18.64 4.03
C ALA A 206 -12.32 -19.16 5.07
N GLY A 207 -12.01 -20.19 5.86
CA GLY A 207 -12.94 -20.67 6.88
C GLY A 207 -13.14 -19.67 8.02
N ALA A 208 -12.08 -18.96 8.43
CA ALA A 208 -12.16 -18.00 9.53
C ALA A 208 -13.08 -16.80 9.23
N ILE A 209 -13.13 -16.34 7.97
CA ILE A 209 -13.99 -15.20 7.59
C ILE A 209 -15.49 -15.52 7.70
N ASN A 210 -15.88 -16.81 7.75
CA ASN A 210 -17.28 -17.19 8.02
C ASN A 210 -17.72 -16.89 9.46
N LEU A 211 -16.78 -16.61 10.37
CA LEU A 211 -17.05 -16.21 11.75
C LEU A 211 -17.42 -14.73 11.89
N LEU A 212 -17.37 -13.95 10.81
CA LEU A 212 -17.71 -12.52 10.82
C LEU A 212 -19.14 -12.29 11.31
N ASN A 213 -19.27 -11.54 12.40
CA ASN A 213 -20.53 -11.11 12.97
C ASN A 213 -20.39 -9.69 13.57
N PRO A 214 -21.14 -8.68 13.07
CA PRO A 214 -22.08 -8.76 11.95
C PRO A 214 -21.38 -9.06 10.61
N ARG A 215 -22.11 -9.63 9.66
CA ARG A 215 -21.61 -9.79 8.30
C ARG A 215 -21.45 -8.41 7.63
N PRO A 216 -20.39 -8.18 6.84
CA PRO A 216 -20.20 -6.94 6.11
C PRO A 216 -21.33 -6.74 5.08
N THR A 217 -21.73 -5.49 4.85
CA THR A 217 -22.77 -5.13 3.86
C THR A 217 -22.20 -4.61 2.55
N VAL A 218 -20.89 -4.38 2.50
CA VAL A 218 -20.11 -3.93 1.33
C VAL A 218 -18.92 -4.88 1.16
N PRO A 219 -18.26 -4.89 -0.02
CA PRO A 219 -17.06 -5.69 -0.21
C PRO A 219 -16.03 -5.47 0.90
N PHE A 220 -15.29 -6.51 1.29
CA PHE A 220 -14.30 -6.42 2.35
C PHE A 220 -12.96 -6.96 1.88
N LEU A 221 -11.90 -6.42 2.48
CA LEU A 221 -10.54 -6.86 2.22
C LEU A 221 -10.19 -8.05 3.11
N VAL A 222 -9.40 -8.98 2.59
CA VAL A 222 -8.76 -10.01 3.38
C VAL A 222 -7.28 -10.02 3.03
N THR A 223 -6.40 -10.07 4.04
CA THR A 223 -4.96 -10.23 3.82
C THR A 223 -4.34 -11.18 4.83
N ASN A 224 -3.23 -11.81 4.46
CA ASN A 224 -2.43 -12.55 5.42
C ASN A 224 -1.62 -11.59 6.32
N GLY A 225 -1.48 -11.91 7.61
CA GLY A 225 -0.78 -11.07 8.60
C GLY A 225 0.75 -11.03 8.47
N ASP A 226 1.30 -11.68 7.46
CA ASP A 226 2.73 -11.80 7.14
C ASP A 226 3.10 -11.16 5.80
N VAL A 227 2.14 -10.51 5.14
CA VAL A 227 2.34 -9.83 3.86
C VAL A 227 2.60 -8.34 4.10
N LEU A 228 3.85 -7.92 3.89
CA LEU A 228 4.22 -6.51 3.85
C LEU A 228 4.20 -6.03 2.40
N THR A 229 3.43 -4.97 2.13
CA THR A 229 3.23 -4.54 0.74
C THR A 229 2.98 -3.04 0.60
N ASP A 230 3.40 -2.60 -0.58
CA ASP A 230 3.10 -1.46 -1.42
C ASP A 230 1.64 -1.08 -1.71
N VAL A 231 0.75 -2.08 -1.69
CA VAL A 231 -0.49 -2.02 -2.47
C VAL A 231 -1.39 -0.84 -2.11
N ASN A 232 -2.06 -0.30 -3.13
CA ASN A 232 -3.19 0.60 -2.96
C ASN A 232 -4.48 -0.22 -2.80
N TYR A 233 -4.85 -0.53 -1.56
CA TYR A 233 -6.11 -1.17 -1.17
C TYR A 233 -7.34 -0.42 -1.69
N GLY A 234 -7.27 0.91 -1.78
CA GLY A 234 -8.34 1.73 -2.35
C GLY A 234 -8.57 1.41 -3.83
N GLU A 235 -7.51 1.44 -4.63
CA GLU A 235 -7.57 1.05 -6.06
C GLU A 235 -8.00 -0.41 -6.25
N LEU A 236 -7.54 -1.32 -5.39
CA LEU A 236 -7.96 -2.72 -5.41
C LEU A 236 -9.47 -2.88 -5.17
N LEU A 237 -10.03 -2.16 -4.19
CA LEU A 237 -11.47 -2.12 -3.92
C LEU A 237 -12.26 -1.50 -5.08
N ASP A 238 -11.77 -0.39 -5.63
CA ASP A 238 -12.43 0.32 -6.72
C ASP A 238 -12.40 -0.52 -8.02
N PHE A 239 -11.27 -1.20 -8.29
CA PHE A 239 -11.12 -2.17 -9.38
C PHE A 239 -12.09 -3.34 -9.25
N HIS A 240 -12.19 -3.94 -8.05
CA HIS A 240 -13.14 -5.01 -7.77
C HIS A 240 -14.58 -4.57 -8.07
N SER A 241 -14.96 -3.40 -7.54
CA SER A 241 -16.32 -2.85 -7.67
C SER A 241 -16.66 -2.51 -9.12
N LYS A 242 -15.76 -1.83 -9.84
CA LYS A 242 -15.92 -1.47 -11.27
C LYS A 242 -16.14 -2.70 -12.14
N ASN A 243 -15.47 -3.80 -11.82
CA ASN A 243 -15.56 -5.03 -12.57
C ASN A 243 -16.74 -5.92 -12.17
N LYS A 244 -17.49 -5.59 -11.10
CA LYS A 244 -18.60 -6.43 -10.58
C LYS A 244 -18.16 -7.88 -10.36
N ALA A 245 -16.98 -8.06 -9.77
CA ALA A 245 -16.49 -9.38 -9.40
C ALA A 245 -17.10 -9.84 -8.08
N GLU A 246 -17.24 -11.16 -7.94
CA GLU A 246 -17.62 -11.81 -6.68
C GLU A 246 -16.40 -11.92 -5.74
N ALA A 247 -15.24 -12.19 -6.34
CA ALA A 247 -13.96 -12.22 -5.64
C ALA A 247 -12.83 -11.72 -6.54
N THR A 248 -11.92 -10.93 -5.98
CA THR A 248 -10.69 -10.46 -6.62
C THR A 248 -9.49 -10.99 -5.84
N MET A 249 -8.55 -11.64 -6.53
CA MET A 249 -7.27 -12.07 -5.96
C MET A 249 -6.16 -11.16 -6.47
N ALA A 250 -5.38 -10.59 -5.55
CA ALA A 250 -4.15 -9.90 -5.92
C ALA A 250 -3.06 -10.93 -6.26
N VAL A 251 -2.34 -10.71 -7.35
CA VAL A 251 -1.26 -11.59 -7.79
C VAL A 251 0.02 -10.83 -8.06
N ARG A 252 1.16 -11.49 -7.87
CA ARG A 252 2.48 -10.94 -8.20
C ARG A 252 3.06 -11.70 -9.38
N ALA A 253 3.65 -10.99 -10.33
CA ALA A 253 4.46 -11.62 -11.37
C ALA A 253 5.76 -12.16 -10.73
N HIS A 254 6.00 -13.45 -10.91
CA HIS A 254 7.22 -14.14 -10.47
C HIS A 254 7.95 -14.66 -11.71
N GLU A 255 9.17 -14.17 -11.88
CA GLU A 255 10.04 -14.57 -12.97
C GLU A 255 10.92 -15.73 -12.51
N TRP A 256 10.82 -16.85 -13.21
CA TRP A 256 11.72 -17.97 -13.05
C TRP A 256 12.62 -18.03 -14.28
N GLN A 257 13.91 -17.78 -14.11
CA GLN A 257 14.88 -18.02 -15.16
C GLN A 257 15.35 -19.47 -15.09
N HIS A 258 15.12 -20.21 -16.17
CA HIS A 258 15.70 -21.54 -16.29
C HIS A 258 17.23 -21.40 -16.37
N PRO A 259 18.03 -22.11 -15.55
CA PRO A 259 19.48 -21.90 -15.49
C PRO A 259 20.21 -22.42 -16.73
N PHE A 260 19.53 -23.24 -17.55
CA PHE A 260 20.06 -23.87 -18.76
C PHE A 260 19.24 -23.49 -19.99
N GLY A 261 19.84 -23.64 -21.17
CA GLY A 261 19.10 -23.63 -22.43
C GLY A 261 18.06 -24.75 -22.51
N VAL A 262 16.86 -24.39 -22.94
CA VAL A 262 15.72 -25.28 -23.11
C VAL A 262 15.59 -25.63 -24.60
N VAL A 263 15.62 -26.93 -24.89
CA VAL A 263 15.41 -27.47 -26.24
C VAL A 263 13.91 -27.74 -26.41
N GLU A 264 13.31 -27.17 -27.45
CA GLU A 264 11.94 -27.46 -27.83
C GLU A 264 11.91 -28.66 -28.77
N THR A 265 11.09 -29.67 -28.47
CA THR A 265 11.01 -30.91 -29.26
C THR A 265 9.59 -31.22 -29.71
N LYS A 266 9.47 -31.84 -30.88
CA LYS A 266 8.24 -32.50 -31.36
C LYS A 266 8.55 -33.98 -31.59
N GLY A 267 8.24 -34.80 -30.60
CA GLY A 267 8.70 -36.19 -30.58
C GLY A 267 10.22 -36.23 -30.42
N ILE A 268 10.92 -36.91 -31.34
CA ILE A 268 12.39 -37.01 -31.34
C ILE A 268 13.09 -35.83 -32.04
N ASN A 269 12.34 -34.97 -32.75
CA ASN A 269 12.91 -33.90 -33.55
C ASN A 269 13.05 -32.61 -32.72
N ILE A 270 14.21 -31.97 -32.82
CA ILE A 270 14.44 -30.62 -32.27
C ILE A 270 13.75 -29.61 -33.19
N ILE A 271 12.92 -28.74 -32.62
CA ILE A 271 12.20 -27.68 -33.35
C ILE A 271 12.62 -26.27 -32.92
N GLY A 272 13.32 -26.14 -31.78
CA GLY A 272 13.73 -24.84 -31.25
C GLY A 272 14.74 -24.97 -30.10
N PHE A 273 15.35 -23.85 -29.75
CA PHE A 273 16.26 -23.72 -28.63
C PHE A 273 16.17 -22.32 -28.06
N ILE A 274 16.01 -22.21 -26.74
CA ILE A 274 15.98 -20.94 -26.04
C ILE A 274 17.01 -21.00 -24.92
N GLU A 275 18.03 -20.14 -24.97
CA GLU A 275 19.04 -20.07 -23.91
C GLU A 275 18.48 -19.34 -22.68
N LYS A 276 18.59 -19.97 -21.51
CA LYS A 276 18.16 -19.43 -20.20
C LYS A 276 16.82 -18.68 -20.25
N PRO A 277 15.74 -19.31 -20.74
CA PRO A 277 14.44 -18.67 -20.89
C PRO A 277 13.92 -18.18 -19.54
N ILE A 278 13.26 -17.03 -19.57
CA ILE A 278 12.54 -16.47 -18.43
C ILE A 278 11.07 -16.85 -18.60
N SER A 279 10.54 -17.58 -17.63
CA SER A 279 9.11 -17.88 -17.53
C SER A 279 8.49 -16.96 -16.50
N ILE A 280 7.44 -16.22 -16.90
CA ILE A 280 6.69 -15.35 -16.00
C ILE A 280 5.42 -16.08 -15.57
N THR A 281 5.25 -16.24 -14.26
CA THR A 281 4.05 -16.84 -13.66
C THR A 281 3.41 -15.85 -12.69
N HIS A 282 2.12 -16.01 -12.40
CA HIS A 282 1.43 -15.20 -11.40
C HIS A 282 1.26 -16.00 -10.12
N ILE A 283 1.85 -15.51 -9.04
CA ILE A 283 1.74 -16.11 -7.70
C ILE A 283 0.69 -15.36 -6.88
N ASN A 284 0.01 -16.07 -5.99
CA ASN A 284 -0.97 -15.50 -5.08
C ASN A 284 -0.27 -14.56 -4.08
N ALA A 285 -0.70 -13.30 -4.01
CA ALA A 285 -0.10 -12.30 -3.14
C ALA A 285 -0.65 -12.31 -1.70
N GLY A 286 -1.63 -13.16 -1.38
CA GLY A 286 -2.22 -13.22 -0.04
C GLY A 286 -3.08 -11.98 0.29
N ILE A 287 -3.66 -11.34 -0.73
CA ILE A 287 -4.53 -10.17 -0.59
C ILE A 287 -5.75 -10.37 -1.50
N TYR A 288 -6.94 -10.13 -0.97
CA TYR A 288 -8.20 -10.44 -1.63
C TYR A 288 -9.23 -9.36 -1.35
N VAL A 289 -10.16 -9.16 -2.29
CA VAL A 289 -11.43 -8.45 -2.06
C VAL A 289 -12.57 -9.41 -2.34
N LEU A 290 -13.49 -9.53 -1.38
CA LEU A 290 -14.62 -10.45 -1.47
C LEU A 290 -15.93 -9.69 -1.32
N GLN A 291 -16.94 -10.09 -2.09
CA GLN A 291 -18.32 -9.70 -1.83
C GLN A 291 -18.86 -10.37 -0.56
N PRO A 292 -19.80 -9.73 0.16
CA PRO A 292 -20.46 -10.36 1.31
C PRO A 292 -21.13 -11.72 1.01
N SER A 293 -21.67 -11.89 -0.20
CA SER A 293 -22.33 -13.11 -0.68
C SER A 293 -21.40 -14.33 -0.69
N VAL A 294 -20.08 -14.12 -0.83
CA VAL A 294 -19.07 -15.19 -0.72
C VAL A 294 -19.17 -15.93 0.61
N LEU A 295 -19.59 -15.26 1.69
CA LEU A 295 -19.75 -15.88 3.02
C LEU A 295 -20.88 -16.93 3.07
N GLU A 296 -21.80 -16.93 2.11
CA GLU A 296 -22.85 -17.95 1.99
C GLU A 296 -22.32 -19.26 1.40
N LYS A 297 -21.20 -19.19 0.68
CA LYS A 297 -20.51 -20.34 0.08
C LYS A 297 -19.59 -21.08 1.06
N LEU A 298 -19.46 -20.56 2.28
CA LEU A 298 -18.62 -21.13 3.32
C LEU A 298 -19.46 -21.93 4.32
N SER A 299 -18.99 -23.13 4.63
CA SER A 299 -19.59 -23.96 5.68
C SER A 299 -19.13 -23.49 7.06
N THR A 300 -20.04 -23.49 8.03
CA THR A 300 -19.73 -23.06 9.41
C THR A 300 -18.73 -24.01 10.06
N ASN A 301 -17.71 -23.47 10.74
CA ASN A 301 -16.68 -24.24 11.45
C ASN A 301 -15.98 -25.32 10.59
N SER A 302 -15.86 -25.08 9.28
CA SER A 302 -15.17 -25.99 8.36
C SER A 302 -13.88 -25.36 7.86
N TYR A 303 -12.88 -26.21 7.62
CA TYR A 303 -11.64 -25.79 7.00
C TYR A 303 -11.88 -25.36 5.55
N CYS A 304 -11.41 -24.17 5.20
CA CYS A 304 -11.39 -23.69 3.82
C CYS A 304 -10.23 -22.70 3.64
N ASP A 305 -9.43 -22.89 2.60
CA ASP A 305 -8.43 -21.90 2.18
C ASP A 305 -8.94 -21.05 1.01
N MET A 306 -8.28 -19.92 0.78
CA MET A 306 -8.64 -19.01 -0.30
C MET A 306 -8.61 -19.67 -1.69
N PRO A 307 -7.60 -20.47 -2.08
CA PRO A 307 -7.64 -21.20 -3.36
C PRO A 307 -8.90 -22.07 -3.52
N THR A 308 -9.25 -22.86 -2.51
CA THR A 308 -10.45 -23.71 -2.53
C THR A 308 -11.72 -22.89 -2.68
N LEU A 309 -11.82 -21.76 -1.98
CA LEU A 309 -12.95 -20.84 -2.11
C LEU A 309 -13.07 -20.28 -3.54
N PHE A 310 -11.96 -19.84 -4.14
CA PHE A 310 -11.94 -19.35 -5.51
C PHE A 310 -12.33 -20.44 -6.53
N PHE A 311 -11.90 -21.68 -6.31
CA PHE A 311 -12.33 -22.81 -7.15
C PHE A 311 -13.85 -23.03 -7.06
N ARG A 312 -14.42 -23.03 -5.85
CA ARG A 312 -15.87 -23.18 -5.66
C ARG A 312 -16.67 -22.06 -6.31
N LEU A 313 -16.25 -20.81 -6.12
CA LEU A 313 -16.89 -19.66 -6.77
C LEU A 313 -16.89 -19.80 -8.29
N LYS A 314 -15.78 -20.26 -8.88
CA LYS A 314 -15.68 -20.51 -10.32
C LYS A 314 -16.62 -21.64 -10.78
N GLU A 315 -16.71 -22.74 -10.02
CA GLU A 315 -17.64 -23.85 -10.33
C GLU A 315 -19.11 -23.41 -10.28
N ASP A 316 -19.44 -22.50 -9.36
CA ASP A 316 -20.77 -21.90 -9.24
C ASP A 316 -21.07 -20.85 -10.33
N GLY A 317 -20.13 -20.58 -11.24
CA GLY A 317 -20.27 -19.59 -12.30
C GLY A 317 -20.09 -18.14 -11.84
N GLU A 318 -19.59 -17.93 -10.62
CA GLU A 318 -19.33 -16.60 -10.07
C GLU A 318 -18.12 -15.94 -10.72
N ARG A 319 -18.16 -14.62 -10.83
CA ARG A 319 -17.11 -13.86 -11.52
C ARG A 319 -15.91 -13.63 -10.60
N THR A 320 -14.91 -14.50 -10.67
CA THR A 320 -13.61 -14.31 -10.01
C THR A 320 -12.60 -13.63 -10.93
N ILE A 321 -11.88 -12.60 -10.44
CA ILE A 321 -10.86 -11.90 -11.23
C ILE A 321 -9.52 -11.75 -10.52
N VAL A 322 -8.52 -11.35 -11.30
CA VAL A 322 -7.15 -11.12 -10.86
C VAL A 322 -6.85 -9.61 -10.85
N TYR A 323 -6.13 -9.15 -9.83
CA TYR A 323 -5.54 -7.82 -9.76
C TYR A 323 -4.00 -7.92 -9.73
N PRO A 324 -3.29 -7.50 -10.79
CA PRO A 324 -1.83 -7.58 -10.81
C PRO A 324 -1.20 -6.51 -9.92
N LEU A 325 -0.30 -6.92 -9.01
CA LEU A 325 0.48 -6.03 -8.15
C LEU A 325 1.80 -5.65 -8.80
N TYR A 326 2.08 -4.35 -8.86
CA TYR A 326 3.34 -3.80 -9.38
C TYR A 326 4.21 -3.21 -8.26
N GLU A 327 3.61 -2.84 -7.15
CA GLU A 327 4.24 -2.22 -5.98
C GLU A 327 5.05 -3.24 -5.17
N PRO A 328 6.04 -2.84 -4.36
CA PRO A 328 6.72 -3.72 -3.43
C PRO A 328 5.79 -4.71 -2.69
N TRP A 329 6.19 -5.97 -2.62
CA TRP A 329 5.43 -7.02 -1.95
C TRP A 329 6.39 -8.06 -1.40
N GLN A 330 6.17 -8.45 -0.15
CA GLN A 330 6.99 -9.42 0.55
C GLN A 330 6.11 -10.28 1.46
N ASP A 331 6.07 -11.58 1.19
CA ASP A 331 5.61 -12.61 2.15
C ASP A 331 6.80 -12.98 3.03
N ILE A 332 6.67 -12.76 4.34
CA ILE A 332 7.72 -13.08 5.30
C ILE A 332 7.46 -14.48 5.84
N GLY A 333 7.74 -15.51 5.06
CA GLY A 333 7.49 -16.92 5.37
C GLY A 333 8.66 -17.66 6.04
N MET A 334 9.89 -17.20 5.78
CA MET A 334 11.15 -17.87 6.09
C MET A 334 12.16 -16.95 6.79
N PRO A 335 13.15 -17.49 7.52
CA PRO A 335 14.15 -16.69 8.22
C PRO A 335 14.89 -15.68 7.33
N ASP A 336 15.32 -16.10 6.13
CA ASP A 336 16.01 -15.23 5.17
C ASP A 336 15.16 -14.01 4.74
N GLU A 337 13.85 -14.19 4.61
CA GLU A 337 12.91 -13.12 4.26
C GLU A 337 12.74 -12.15 5.42
N TYR A 338 12.67 -12.67 6.64
CA TYR A 338 12.58 -11.87 7.86
C TYR A 338 13.85 -11.04 8.13
N GLU A 339 15.03 -11.61 7.88
CA GLU A 339 16.30 -10.88 7.95
C GLU A 339 16.38 -9.80 6.88
N LYS A 340 16.00 -10.11 5.63
CA LYS A 340 15.92 -9.12 4.54
C LYS A 340 14.98 -7.96 4.89
N ALA A 341 13.81 -8.25 5.45
CA ALA A 341 12.84 -7.23 5.85
C ALA A 341 13.39 -6.27 6.92
N ASN A 342 14.28 -6.76 7.79
CA ASN A 342 14.95 -5.95 8.81
C ASN A 342 16.26 -5.29 8.32
N GLY A 343 16.63 -5.46 7.04
CA GLY A 343 17.91 -4.98 6.51
C GLY A 343 19.13 -5.69 7.10
N ILE A 344 18.94 -6.90 7.66
CA ILE A 344 19.97 -7.70 8.33
C ILE A 344 20.67 -8.69 7.34
N GLY A 345 20.18 -8.79 6.11
CA GLY A 345 20.76 -9.66 5.07
C GLY A 345 22.11 -9.17 4.52
N LYS A 346 23.07 -10.10 4.39
CA LYS A 346 24.45 -9.90 3.92
C LYS A 346 24.53 -8.95 2.71
N LYS A 347 25.31 -7.88 2.87
CA LYS A 347 26.05 -7.28 1.74
C LYS A 347 26.95 -8.38 1.19
N ASN A 348 26.55 -9.00 0.09
CA ASN A 348 27.49 -9.71 -0.78
C ASN A 348 28.14 -8.70 -1.71
#